data_AF-A0AAV9ELS9-F1
#
_entry.id   AF-A0AAV9ELS9-F1
#
_cell.length_a   1.000
_cell.length_b   1.000
_cell.length_c   1.000
_cell.angle_alpha   90.00
_cell.angle_beta   90.00
_cell.angle_gamma   90.00
#
_symmetry.space_group_name_H-M   'P 1'
#
loop_
_entity.id
_entity.type
_entity.pdbx_description
1 polymer ?
#
loop_
_entity_poly.entity_id
_entity_poly.type
_entity_poly.pdbx_seq_one_letter_code
_entity_poly.pdbx_strand_id
1 'polypeptide(L)'
;MPGEAADGGLGDALDVATEDFADGDVSKKVDVQKALKGVNCVFHLASYGMSGKEMLQAGRVDAVNLNGTCNILDVCHEYGIKRLVYVSTYNVVFGGKEIINGNESLPYFPIDEHVDPYGRSKSIAEQLVLKSNGRAAKKKDGTRLYTCAIRPAAIYGPGEERHLPRIISLAKMGLCTFKIGKANVKTDWVYIDNLVLAFLLASMGLLDDIPGTEGKPVAAGQSYFISDDDLILLPHVIPISKPLVASSTFILPAEVYKVGVTHYFSFLKAKQELGYIPIVSPREGMSRTILYWKDKRSKDLEGPTIFTWILVVGGMVANFCVAFLPCYGPLAWLKSISLFIFRSVSTVRLVFILAVAAHVGEAVYAWSLSKRVDPANSGGWFWQTFCLGIFSLRFLLKRARRNSS
;
A
#
# COMPACT_ATOMS: atom_id res chain seq x y z
N MET A 1 -29.50 -15.06 -47.89
CA MET A 1 -29.64 -14.14 -46.75
C MET A 1 -29.64 -14.99 -45.48
N PRO A 2 -28.52 -15.09 -44.77
CA PRO A 2 -28.43 -15.75 -43.47
C PRO A 2 -28.74 -14.75 -42.36
N GLY A 3 -29.45 -15.22 -41.33
CA GLY A 3 -30.04 -14.43 -40.25
C GLY A 3 -29.05 -13.86 -39.23
N GLU A 4 -29.51 -12.78 -38.61
CA GLU A 4 -28.90 -12.12 -37.46
C GLU A 4 -28.88 -13.05 -36.24
N ALA A 5 -27.68 -13.42 -35.81
CA ALA A 5 -27.45 -13.92 -34.47
C ALA A 5 -27.21 -12.72 -33.55
N ALA A 6 -28.05 -12.58 -32.53
CA ALA A 6 -27.95 -11.55 -31.52
C ALA A 6 -26.58 -11.60 -30.81
N ASP A 7 -25.88 -10.47 -30.88
CA ASP A 7 -24.74 -10.11 -30.05
C ASP A 7 -25.24 -9.86 -28.62
N GLY A 8 -25.45 -10.94 -27.87
CA GLY A 8 -25.68 -10.91 -26.43
C GLY A 8 -24.35 -10.80 -25.70
N GLY A 9 -23.76 -9.61 -25.72
CA GLY A 9 -22.49 -9.31 -25.09
C GLY A 9 -22.49 -9.58 -23.59
N LEU A 10 -21.42 -10.20 -23.12
CA LEU A 10 -21.08 -10.44 -21.71
C LEU A 10 -20.96 -9.13 -20.87
N GLY A 11 -21.18 -7.96 -21.48
CA GLY A 11 -21.11 -6.64 -20.86
C GLY A 11 -22.33 -6.28 -20.02
N ASP A 12 -23.51 -6.85 -20.31
CA ASP A 12 -24.76 -6.47 -19.63
C ASP A 12 -24.95 -7.16 -18.26
N ALA A 13 -24.14 -8.17 -17.94
CA ALA A 13 -24.26 -8.95 -16.71
C ALA A 13 -23.48 -8.38 -15.50
N LEU A 14 -22.66 -7.34 -15.71
CA LEU A 14 -21.83 -6.73 -14.65
C LEU A 14 -22.44 -5.45 -14.05
N ASP A 15 -23.58 -4.98 -14.57
CA ASP A 15 -24.19 -3.68 -14.23
C ASP A 15 -25.15 -3.72 -13.01
N VAL A 16 -25.06 -4.73 -12.14
CA VAL A 16 -25.98 -4.90 -10.98
C VAL A 16 -25.25 -5.16 -9.65
N ALA A 17 -24.03 -4.64 -9.48
CA ALA A 17 -23.44 -4.53 -8.15
C ALA A 17 -23.72 -3.13 -7.59
N THR A 18 -24.74 -3.00 -6.75
CA THR A 18 -24.89 -1.81 -5.91
C THR A 18 -23.79 -1.82 -4.86
N GLU A 19 -22.76 -0.98 -5.05
CA GLU A 19 -21.69 -0.80 -4.07
C GLU A 19 -22.14 0.14 -2.96
N ASP A 20 -22.43 -0.42 -1.78
CA ASP A 20 -22.71 0.36 -0.57
C ASP A 20 -21.42 0.57 0.23
N PHE A 21 -21.01 1.82 0.38
CA PHE A 21 -19.87 2.19 1.22
C PHE A 21 -20.31 2.47 2.66
N ALA A 22 -19.62 1.86 3.62
CA ALA A 22 -19.84 2.10 5.04
C ALA A 22 -18.51 2.40 5.75
N ASP A 23 -18.43 3.58 6.37
CA ASP A 23 -17.31 3.93 7.23
C ASP A 23 -17.47 3.24 8.60
N GLY A 24 -16.44 2.54 9.05
CA GLY A 24 -16.47 1.81 10.32
C GLY A 24 -15.11 1.27 10.74
N ASP A 25 -15.01 0.90 12.01
CA ASP A 25 -13.81 0.29 12.58
C ASP A 25 -14.09 -1.16 12.99
N VAL A 26 -13.36 -2.13 12.44
CA VAL A 26 -13.55 -3.56 12.75
C VAL A 26 -13.33 -3.88 14.22
N SER A 27 -12.56 -3.08 14.96
CA SER A 27 -12.37 -3.24 16.40
C SER A 27 -13.63 -2.89 17.22
N LYS A 28 -14.60 -2.18 16.60
CA LYS A 28 -15.90 -1.86 17.19
C LYS A 28 -16.98 -2.79 16.64
N LYS A 29 -17.47 -3.70 17.48
CA LYS A 29 -18.49 -4.69 17.09
C LYS A 29 -19.74 -4.06 16.47
N VAL A 30 -20.16 -2.88 16.93
CA VAL A 30 -21.33 -2.16 16.40
C VAL A 30 -21.16 -1.80 14.92
N ASP A 31 -19.96 -1.40 14.49
CA ASP A 31 -19.70 -1.04 13.10
C ASP A 31 -19.69 -2.30 12.22
N VAL A 32 -19.13 -3.40 12.74
CA VAL A 32 -19.19 -4.72 12.08
C VAL A 32 -20.63 -5.20 11.92
N GLN A 33 -21.47 -5.05 12.96
CA GLN A 33 -22.89 -5.41 12.89
C GLN A 33 -23.65 -4.61 11.82
N LYS A 34 -23.37 -3.32 11.68
CA LYS A 34 -23.96 -2.49 10.62
C LYS A 34 -23.53 -2.98 9.23
N ALA A 35 -22.24 -3.21 9.04
CA ALA A 35 -21.67 -3.60 7.75
C ALA A 35 -22.09 -5.01 7.30
N LEU A 36 -22.29 -5.95 8.23
CA LEU A 36 -22.57 -7.35 7.90
C LEU A 36 -24.06 -7.69 7.80
N LYS A 37 -24.95 -6.71 7.93
CA LYS A 37 -26.40 -6.96 7.86
C LYS A 37 -26.80 -7.38 6.44
N GLY A 38 -27.39 -8.57 6.31
CA GLY A 38 -27.84 -9.11 5.02
C GLY A 38 -26.74 -9.74 4.16
N VAL A 39 -25.50 -9.83 4.66
CA VAL A 39 -24.36 -10.39 3.93
C VAL A 39 -24.34 -11.92 3.99
N ASN A 40 -24.06 -12.58 2.86
CA ASN A 40 -23.92 -14.05 2.78
C ASN A 40 -22.47 -14.53 2.85
N CYS A 41 -21.52 -13.70 2.43
CA CYS A 41 -20.09 -14.02 2.36
C CYS A 41 -19.26 -12.81 2.79
N VAL A 42 -18.28 -13.02 3.65
CA VAL A 42 -17.37 -11.99 4.13
C VAL A 42 -15.97 -12.24 3.60
N PHE A 43 -15.37 -11.23 2.99
CA PHE A 43 -13.94 -11.17 2.73
C PHE A 43 -13.29 -10.28 3.80
N HIS A 44 -12.59 -10.87 4.75
CA HIS A 44 -11.98 -10.12 5.87
C HIS A 44 -10.54 -9.71 5.52
N LEU A 45 -10.40 -8.52 4.93
CA LEU A 45 -9.13 -7.91 4.50
C LEU A 45 -8.56 -6.92 5.53
N ALA A 46 -9.38 -6.42 6.46
CA ALA A 46 -9.00 -5.34 7.36
C ALA A 46 -7.82 -5.76 8.26
N SER A 47 -6.73 -4.97 8.21
CA SER A 47 -5.51 -5.29 8.95
C SER A 47 -4.63 -4.06 9.23
N TYR A 48 -3.85 -4.14 10.31
CA TYR A 48 -2.93 -3.11 10.77
C TYR A 48 -1.53 -3.66 11.09
N GLY A 49 -0.49 -2.84 10.91
CA GLY A 49 0.89 -3.13 11.35
C GLY A 49 1.80 -3.88 10.37
N MET A 50 1.42 -4.02 9.09
CA MET A 50 2.20 -4.77 8.10
C MET A 50 3.54 -4.13 7.73
N SER A 51 3.61 -2.80 7.71
CA SER A 51 4.80 -2.03 7.33
C SER A 51 4.80 -0.63 7.95
N GLY A 52 5.95 0.05 7.90
CA GLY A 52 6.07 1.45 8.32
C GLY A 52 6.11 1.63 9.84
N LYS A 53 5.69 2.82 10.30
CA LYS A 53 5.68 3.18 11.73
C LYS A 53 4.61 2.40 12.51
N GLU A 54 3.61 1.90 11.79
CA GLU A 54 2.50 1.10 12.27
C GLU A 54 2.96 -0.23 12.86
N MET A 55 4.11 -0.78 12.39
CA MET A 55 4.72 -2.00 12.93
C MET A 55 5.09 -1.88 14.41
N LEU A 56 5.30 -0.66 14.91
CA LEU A 56 5.71 -0.38 16.29
C LEU A 56 4.51 -0.30 17.26
N GLN A 57 3.27 -0.34 16.76
CA GLN A 57 2.06 -0.12 17.56
C GLN A 57 1.37 -1.44 17.93
N ALA A 58 2.04 -2.30 18.68
CA ALA A 58 1.56 -3.65 19.02
C ALA A 58 0.11 -3.68 19.56
N GLY A 59 -0.24 -2.78 20.48
CA GLY A 59 -1.60 -2.73 21.03
C GLY A 59 -2.69 -2.44 19.99
N ARG A 60 -2.40 -1.59 18.99
CA ARG A 60 -3.33 -1.31 17.89
C ARG A 60 -3.37 -2.44 16.88
N VAL A 61 -2.24 -3.13 16.66
CA VAL A 61 -2.18 -4.34 15.84
C VAL A 61 -3.12 -5.40 16.41
N ASP A 62 -3.07 -5.65 17.72
CA ASP A 62 -3.94 -6.64 18.37
C ASP A 62 -5.41 -6.20 18.35
N ALA A 63 -5.69 -4.92 18.61
CA ALA A 63 -7.06 -4.41 18.58
C ALA A 63 -7.71 -4.58 17.20
N VAL A 64 -6.98 -4.33 16.12
CA VAL A 64 -7.52 -4.46 14.76
C VAL A 64 -7.51 -5.92 14.29
N ASN A 65 -6.36 -6.60 14.39
CA ASN A 65 -6.19 -7.91 13.77
C ASN A 65 -6.79 -9.05 14.62
N LEU A 66 -6.77 -8.95 15.96
CA LEU A 66 -7.35 -9.97 16.84
C LEU A 66 -8.78 -9.62 17.21
N ASN A 67 -9.01 -8.50 17.90
CA ASN A 67 -10.35 -8.16 18.37
C ASN A 67 -11.29 -7.91 17.18
N GLY A 68 -10.80 -7.27 16.12
CA GLY A 68 -11.58 -7.13 14.88
C GLY A 68 -11.97 -8.46 14.24
N THR A 69 -11.07 -9.43 14.22
CA THR A 69 -11.39 -10.78 13.72
C THR A 69 -12.38 -11.50 14.63
N CYS A 70 -12.26 -11.39 15.95
CA CYS A 70 -13.24 -11.93 16.89
C CYS A 70 -14.62 -11.31 16.68
N ASN A 71 -14.70 -9.98 16.47
CA ASN A 71 -15.95 -9.29 16.18
C ASN A 71 -16.60 -9.81 14.89
N ILE A 72 -15.83 -9.99 13.81
CA ILE A 72 -16.32 -10.57 12.55
C ILE A 72 -16.88 -11.98 12.79
N LEU A 73 -16.13 -12.85 13.47
CA LEU A 73 -16.57 -14.22 13.76
C LEU A 73 -17.84 -14.26 14.61
N ASP A 74 -17.94 -13.40 15.62
CA ASP A 74 -19.11 -13.28 16.47
C ASP A 74 -20.33 -12.83 15.67
N VAL A 75 -20.20 -11.81 14.82
CA VAL A 75 -21.30 -11.30 14.01
C VAL A 75 -21.71 -12.31 12.93
N CYS A 76 -20.76 -13.02 12.32
CA CYS A 76 -21.06 -14.14 11.43
C CYS A 76 -21.92 -15.20 12.13
N HIS A 77 -21.57 -15.56 13.37
CA HIS A 77 -22.34 -16.50 14.18
C HIS A 77 -23.73 -15.95 14.55
N GLU A 78 -23.84 -14.67 14.92
CA GLU A 78 -25.11 -14.01 15.28
C GLU A 78 -26.08 -13.92 14.10
N TYR A 79 -25.60 -13.53 12.91
CA TYR A 79 -26.45 -13.29 11.74
C TYR A 79 -26.68 -14.53 10.88
N GLY A 80 -25.86 -15.57 11.07
CA GLY A 80 -25.91 -16.80 10.28
C GLY A 80 -25.25 -16.63 8.91
N ILE A 81 -24.11 -15.93 8.88
CA ILE A 81 -23.30 -15.79 7.67
C ILE A 81 -22.64 -17.13 7.39
N LYS A 82 -22.75 -17.60 6.15
CA LYS A 82 -22.28 -18.93 5.76
C LYS A 82 -20.81 -19.01 5.40
N ARG A 83 -20.23 -17.94 4.86
CA ARG A 83 -18.90 -17.98 4.24
C ARG A 83 -18.00 -16.85 4.73
N LEU A 84 -16.79 -17.19 5.13
CA LEU A 84 -15.75 -16.23 5.54
C LEU A 84 -14.42 -16.61 4.90
N VAL A 85 -13.93 -15.75 4.01
CA VAL A 85 -12.57 -15.82 3.47
C VAL A 85 -11.71 -14.84 4.25
N TYR A 86 -10.75 -15.37 5.01
CA TYR A 86 -9.81 -14.56 5.79
C TYR A 86 -8.51 -14.35 5.03
N VAL A 87 -8.07 -13.10 4.87
CA VAL A 87 -6.78 -12.82 4.24
C VAL A 87 -5.69 -12.87 5.31
N SER A 88 -4.93 -13.95 5.32
CA SER A 88 -3.79 -14.19 6.18
C SER A 88 -2.49 -13.71 5.54
N THR A 89 -1.37 -14.38 5.78
CA THR A 89 -0.05 -14.04 5.24
C THR A 89 0.88 -15.26 5.33
N TYR A 90 1.85 -15.37 4.43
CA TYR A 90 2.90 -16.39 4.58
C TYR A 90 3.74 -16.23 5.87
N ASN A 91 3.74 -15.05 6.49
CA ASN A 91 4.45 -14.80 7.74
C ASN A 91 3.93 -15.68 8.90
N VAL A 92 2.77 -16.33 8.77
CA VAL A 92 2.27 -17.23 9.83
C VAL A 92 3.09 -18.50 10.01
N VAL A 93 3.91 -18.87 9.02
CA VAL A 93 4.86 -20.01 9.08
C VAL A 93 6.32 -19.58 8.93
N PHE A 94 6.60 -18.30 8.69
CA PHE A 94 7.93 -17.80 8.38
C PHE A 94 8.45 -16.87 9.47
N GLY A 95 9.65 -17.19 9.97
CA GLY A 95 10.36 -16.42 11.00
C GLY A 95 11.80 -16.05 10.63
N GLY A 96 12.09 -15.83 9.35
CA GLY A 96 13.43 -15.44 8.89
C GLY A 96 14.40 -16.59 8.62
N LYS A 97 13.93 -17.83 8.56
CA LYS A 97 14.69 -19.00 8.12
C LYS A 97 14.28 -19.39 6.69
N GLU A 98 15.22 -19.94 5.94
CA GLU A 98 14.98 -20.32 4.54
C GLU A 98 13.87 -21.37 4.41
N ILE A 99 12.95 -21.14 3.47
CA ILE A 99 11.87 -22.06 3.12
C ILE A 99 11.85 -22.22 1.60
N ILE A 100 12.07 -23.44 1.12
CA ILE A 100 12.12 -23.73 -0.32
C ILE A 100 10.91 -24.60 -0.64
N ASN A 101 10.00 -24.07 -1.46
CA ASN A 101 8.78 -24.77 -1.88
C ASN A 101 7.92 -25.28 -0.71
N GLY A 102 7.76 -24.45 0.32
CA GLY A 102 6.96 -24.78 1.50
C GLY A 102 5.47 -24.95 1.16
N ASN A 103 4.73 -25.76 1.90
CA ASN A 103 3.29 -25.95 1.67
C ASN A 103 2.50 -25.82 2.97
N GLU A 104 1.18 -26.00 2.92
CA GLU A 104 0.27 -25.78 4.05
C GLU A 104 0.45 -26.76 5.22
N SER A 105 1.25 -27.82 5.07
CA SER A 105 1.63 -28.71 6.17
C SER A 105 2.69 -28.11 7.11
N LEU A 106 3.33 -27.00 6.71
CA LEU A 106 4.27 -26.32 7.58
C LEU A 106 3.61 -25.89 8.88
N PRO A 107 4.26 -26.11 10.05
CA PRO A 107 3.71 -25.68 11.32
C PRO A 107 3.67 -24.16 11.39
N TYR A 108 2.73 -23.63 12.16
CA TYR A 108 2.75 -22.22 12.54
C TYR A 108 4.09 -21.89 13.20
N PHE A 109 4.62 -20.73 12.85
CA PHE A 109 5.81 -20.22 13.51
C PHE A 109 5.48 -19.94 15.00
N PRO A 110 6.37 -20.26 15.96
CA PRO A 110 6.09 -20.06 17.38
C PRO A 110 5.70 -18.61 17.70
N ILE A 111 4.61 -18.46 18.47
CA ILE A 111 3.97 -17.16 18.74
C ILE A 111 4.93 -16.20 19.46
N ASP A 112 5.76 -16.74 20.34
CA ASP A 112 6.78 -16.06 21.14
C ASP A 112 8.06 -15.72 20.36
N GLU A 113 8.31 -16.38 19.23
CA GLU A 113 9.49 -16.11 18.39
C GLU A 113 9.25 -15.04 17.32
N HIS A 114 8.00 -14.61 17.10
CA HIS A 114 7.70 -13.59 16.09
C HIS A 114 8.38 -12.25 16.41
N VAL A 115 9.22 -11.80 15.49
CA VAL A 115 9.93 -10.50 15.57
C VAL A 115 9.02 -9.29 15.31
N ASP A 116 7.86 -9.47 14.67
CA ASP A 116 6.90 -8.40 14.41
C ASP A 116 5.49 -8.72 14.98
N PRO A 117 4.82 -7.75 15.63
CA PRO A 117 3.47 -7.95 16.17
C PRO A 117 2.44 -8.36 15.12
N TYR A 118 2.64 -7.93 13.87
CA TYR A 118 1.73 -8.23 12.76
C TYR A 118 1.70 -9.74 12.47
N GLY A 119 2.85 -10.37 12.20
CA GLY A 119 2.96 -11.80 11.94
C GLY A 119 2.32 -12.62 13.06
N ARG A 120 2.66 -12.30 14.32
CA ARG A 120 2.07 -12.91 15.51
C ARG A 120 0.53 -12.80 15.52
N SER A 121 0.00 -11.60 15.32
CA SER A 121 -1.44 -11.36 15.33
C SER A 121 -2.16 -12.09 14.19
N LYS A 122 -1.55 -12.17 13.00
CA LYS A 122 -2.12 -12.90 11.85
C LYS A 122 -2.13 -14.40 12.11
N SER A 123 -1.09 -14.96 12.73
CA SER A 123 -1.02 -16.38 13.12
C SER A 123 -2.15 -16.76 14.07
N ILE A 124 -2.38 -15.95 15.11
CA ILE A 124 -3.45 -16.19 16.09
C ILE A 124 -4.83 -16.05 15.43
N ALA A 125 -5.05 -14.97 14.67
CA ALA A 125 -6.32 -14.73 13.99
C ALA A 125 -6.65 -15.81 12.95
N GLU A 126 -5.67 -16.30 12.18
CA GLU A 126 -5.88 -17.42 11.24
C GLU A 126 -6.34 -18.68 11.98
N GLN A 127 -5.67 -19.03 13.08
CA GLN A 127 -6.08 -20.18 13.90
C GLN A 127 -7.49 -20.02 14.47
N LEU A 128 -7.87 -18.82 14.92
CA LEU A 128 -9.23 -18.54 15.42
C LEU A 128 -10.29 -18.70 14.32
N VAL A 129 -10.00 -18.20 13.12
CA VAL A 129 -10.88 -18.34 11.95
C VAL A 129 -11.05 -19.81 11.60
N LEU A 130 -9.95 -20.55 11.38
CA LEU A 130 -10.02 -21.95 10.97
C LEU A 130 -10.66 -22.86 12.04
N LYS A 131 -10.44 -22.58 13.33
CA LYS A 131 -11.14 -23.27 14.43
C LYS A 131 -12.64 -22.98 14.48
N SER A 132 -13.09 -21.86 13.91
CA SER A 132 -14.51 -21.50 13.82
C SER A 132 -15.22 -22.15 12.64
N ASN A 133 -14.51 -22.87 11.77
CA ASN A 133 -15.08 -23.61 10.66
C ASN A 133 -16.10 -24.66 11.14
N GLY A 134 -17.25 -24.73 10.47
CA GLY A 134 -18.34 -25.63 10.81
C GLY A 134 -19.14 -25.22 12.05
N ARG A 135 -18.85 -24.07 12.67
CA ARG A 135 -19.61 -23.55 13.81
C ARG A 135 -21.06 -23.29 13.41
N ALA A 136 -22.00 -23.85 14.15
CA ALA A 136 -23.43 -23.59 13.93
C ALA A 136 -23.76 -22.11 14.18
N ALA A 137 -24.61 -21.54 13.34
CA ALA A 137 -25.17 -20.22 13.56
C ALA A 137 -26.00 -20.18 14.86
N LYS A 138 -26.24 -18.98 15.38
CA LYS A 138 -27.14 -18.79 16.54
C LYS A 138 -28.58 -19.21 16.22
N LYS A 139 -28.99 -19.11 14.95
CA LYS A 139 -30.27 -19.60 14.44
C LYS A 139 -30.26 -21.13 14.40
N LYS A 140 -31.33 -21.77 14.86
CA LYS A 140 -31.48 -23.23 14.89
C LYS A 140 -32.02 -23.80 13.56
N ASP A 141 -31.54 -23.28 12.44
CA ASP A 141 -31.97 -23.67 11.08
C ASP A 141 -30.96 -24.61 10.37
N GLY A 142 -29.90 -25.02 11.08
CA GLY A 142 -28.85 -25.87 10.53
C GLY A 142 -27.73 -25.11 9.80
N THR A 143 -27.83 -23.79 9.69
CA THR A 143 -26.79 -22.96 9.06
C THR A 143 -25.46 -23.09 9.81
N ARG A 144 -24.36 -23.25 9.05
CA ARG A 144 -22.99 -23.33 9.56
C ARG A 144 -22.12 -22.28 8.89
N LEU A 145 -21.13 -21.79 9.63
CA LEU A 145 -20.08 -20.93 9.10
C LEU A 145 -18.97 -21.80 8.53
N TYR A 146 -18.71 -21.69 7.23
CA TYR A 146 -17.55 -22.25 6.57
C TYR A 146 -16.49 -21.16 6.39
N THR A 147 -15.26 -21.47 6.75
CA THR A 147 -14.16 -20.51 6.73
C THR A 147 -12.97 -21.05 5.96
N CYS A 148 -12.24 -20.20 5.25
CA CYS A 148 -10.91 -20.52 4.73
C CYS A 148 -9.94 -19.36 4.94
N ALA A 149 -8.64 -19.63 4.82
CA ALA A 149 -7.60 -18.63 4.95
C ALA A 149 -6.70 -18.58 3.70
N ILE A 150 -6.49 -17.37 3.18
CA ILE A 150 -5.59 -17.13 2.05
C ILE A 150 -4.28 -16.57 2.57
N ARG A 151 -3.16 -17.23 2.29
CA ARG A 151 -1.80 -16.81 2.65
C ARG A 151 -1.11 -16.26 1.39
N PRO A 152 -1.35 -15.00 1.02
CA PRO A 152 -0.74 -14.41 -0.16
C PRO A 152 0.77 -14.25 0.02
N ALA A 153 1.49 -14.37 -1.08
CA ALA A 153 2.88 -13.94 -1.23
C ALA A 153 3.01 -12.40 -1.22
N ALA A 154 4.17 -11.84 -1.60
CA ALA A 154 4.35 -10.39 -1.68
C ALA A 154 3.42 -9.79 -2.75
N ILE A 155 2.45 -8.97 -2.32
CA ILE A 155 1.42 -8.41 -3.20
C ILE A 155 1.98 -7.20 -3.95
N TYR A 156 1.74 -7.14 -5.26
CA TYR A 156 2.06 -5.99 -6.08
C TYR A 156 0.99 -5.73 -7.15
N GLY A 157 0.89 -4.49 -7.59
CA GLY A 157 -0.09 -4.12 -8.60
C GLY A 157 -0.48 -2.64 -8.52
N PRO A 158 -1.33 -2.18 -9.44
CA PRO A 158 -2.08 -0.95 -9.29
C PRO A 158 -2.78 -0.88 -7.93
N GLY A 159 -2.75 0.29 -7.28
CA GLY A 159 -3.39 0.50 -5.98
C GLY A 159 -2.57 0.04 -4.75
N GLU A 160 -1.41 -0.60 -4.91
CA GLU A 160 -0.54 -0.91 -3.76
C GLU A 160 0.16 0.36 -3.26
N GLU A 161 -0.31 0.95 -2.16
CA GLU A 161 0.15 2.27 -1.72
C GLU A 161 1.23 2.25 -0.62
N ARG A 162 1.62 1.08 -0.10
CA ARG A 162 2.47 1.00 1.09
C ARG A 162 3.91 0.67 0.76
N HIS A 163 4.16 -0.48 0.16
CA HIS A 163 5.50 -1.05 0.02
C HIS A 163 6.23 -0.49 -1.19
N LEU A 164 5.63 -0.62 -2.37
CA LEU A 164 6.21 -0.22 -3.63
C LEU A 164 6.48 1.29 -3.70
N PRO A 165 5.59 2.18 -3.20
CA PRO A 165 5.85 3.62 -3.21
C PRO A 165 7.01 4.02 -2.30
N ARG A 166 7.13 3.38 -1.14
CA ARG A 166 8.25 3.62 -0.21
C ARG A 166 9.57 3.21 -0.85
N ILE A 167 9.63 2.04 -1.49
CA ILE A 167 10.82 1.58 -2.23
C ILE A 167 11.16 2.56 -3.36
N ILE A 168 10.17 2.95 -4.17
CA ILE A 168 10.35 3.93 -5.25
C ILE A 168 10.84 5.27 -4.70
N SER A 169 10.30 5.74 -3.56
CA SER A 169 10.70 7.00 -2.94
C SER A 169 12.14 6.95 -2.42
N LEU A 170 12.53 5.89 -1.72
CA LEU A 170 13.90 5.71 -1.24
C LEU A 170 14.89 5.61 -2.40
N ALA A 171 14.52 4.92 -3.49
CA ALA A 171 15.34 4.83 -4.70
C ALA A 171 15.52 6.21 -5.35
N LYS A 172 14.45 7.02 -5.42
CA LYS A 172 14.50 8.41 -5.92
C LYS A 172 15.39 9.31 -5.08
N MET A 173 15.42 9.12 -3.76
CA MET A 173 16.28 9.89 -2.86
C MET A 173 17.75 9.46 -2.94
N GLY A 174 18.08 8.46 -3.76
CA GLY A 174 19.42 7.86 -3.80
C GLY A 174 19.78 7.16 -2.49
N LEU A 175 18.79 6.87 -1.63
CA LEU A 175 18.98 6.29 -0.30
C LEU A 175 18.86 4.76 -0.28
N CYS A 176 18.58 4.14 -1.42
CA CYS A 176 18.73 2.70 -1.58
C CYS A 176 20.20 2.34 -1.83
N THR A 177 21.08 2.69 -0.91
CA THR A 177 22.53 2.47 -1.00
C THR A 177 22.97 1.12 -0.42
N PHE A 178 22.03 0.32 0.10
CA PHE A 178 22.34 -0.93 0.80
C PHE A 178 21.75 -2.14 0.08
N LYS A 179 22.51 -3.24 0.11
CA LYS A 179 22.10 -4.56 -0.36
C LYS A 179 21.58 -5.33 0.85
N ILE A 180 20.33 -5.80 0.79
CA ILE A 180 19.80 -6.75 1.77
C ILE A 180 19.90 -8.16 1.16
N GLY A 181 20.52 -9.09 1.88
CA GLY A 181 20.63 -10.49 1.46
C GLY A 181 21.64 -10.76 0.33
N LYS A 182 21.72 -12.04 -0.06
CA LYS A 182 22.55 -12.49 -1.19
C LYS A 182 21.86 -12.21 -2.53
N ALA A 183 22.61 -12.23 -3.63
CA ALA A 183 22.08 -11.92 -4.98
C ALA A 183 21.08 -12.95 -5.53
N ASN A 184 21.03 -14.12 -4.92
CA ASN A 184 20.23 -15.26 -5.33
C ASN A 184 19.03 -15.49 -4.40
N VAL A 185 18.66 -14.51 -3.57
CA VAL A 185 17.46 -14.59 -2.73
C VAL A 185 16.23 -14.62 -3.63
N LYS A 186 15.42 -15.68 -3.48
CA LYS A 186 14.16 -15.85 -4.21
C LYS A 186 12.99 -15.67 -3.26
N THR A 187 12.00 -14.90 -3.68
CA THR A 187 10.76 -14.65 -2.94
C THR A 187 9.58 -14.75 -3.87
N ASP A 188 8.46 -15.27 -3.40
CA ASP A 188 7.22 -15.26 -4.19
C ASP A 188 6.55 -13.89 -4.18
N TRP A 189 5.93 -13.57 -5.31
CA TRP A 189 5.10 -12.40 -5.50
C TRP A 189 3.74 -12.84 -6.05
N VAL A 190 2.72 -12.03 -5.82
CA VAL A 190 1.38 -12.25 -6.39
C VAL A 190 0.85 -10.94 -6.94
N TYR A 191 0.44 -10.95 -8.21
CA TYR A 191 -0.21 -9.79 -8.82
C TYR A 191 -1.63 -9.61 -8.25
N ILE A 192 -2.05 -8.35 -8.06
CA ILE A 192 -3.32 -8.04 -7.41
C ILE A 192 -4.53 -8.74 -8.06
N ASP A 193 -4.62 -8.79 -9.38
CA ASP A 193 -5.74 -9.45 -10.08
C ASP A 193 -5.74 -10.97 -9.86
N ASN A 194 -4.55 -11.58 -9.78
CA ASN A 194 -4.41 -13.01 -9.45
C ASN A 194 -4.86 -13.28 -8.01
N LEU A 195 -4.53 -12.38 -7.07
CA LEU A 195 -5.00 -12.49 -5.69
C LEU A 195 -6.53 -12.35 -5.59
N VAL A 196 -7.13 -11.42 -6.35
CA VAL A 196 -8.59 -11.27 -6.42
C VAL A 196 -9.24 -12.54 -6.97
N LEU A 197 -8.68 -13.13 -8.02
CA LEU A 197 -9.13 -14.43 -8.53
C LEU A 197 -9.09 -15.50 -7.44
N ALA A 198 -8.01 -15.59 -6.67
CA ALA A 198 -7.91 -16.53 -5.55
C ALA A 198 -8.99 -16.30 -4.49
N PHE A 199 -9.34 -15.05 -4.18
CA PHE A 199 -10.45 -14.75 -3.26
C PHE A 199 -11.79 -15.26 -3.80
N LEU A 200 -12.10 -14.99 -5.06
CA LEU A 200 -13.33 -15.45 -5.69
C LEU A 200 -13.43 -16.98 -5.67
N LEU A 201 -12.36 -17.68 -6.09
CA LEU A 201 -12.30 -19.14 -6.08
C LEU A 201 -12.42 -19.71 -4.67
N ALA A 202 -11.78 -19.10 -3.68
CA ALA A 202 -11.89 -19.54 -2.28
C ALA A 202 -13.32 -19.37 -1.75
N SER A 203 -14.00 -18.27 -2.11
CA SER A 203 -15.40 -18.01 -1.75
C SER A 203 -16.35 -19.01 -2.42
N MET A 204 -16.09 -19.38 -3.68
CA MET A 204 -16.82 -20.43 -4.38
C MET A 204 -16.56 -21.81 -3.76
N GLY A 205 -15.31 -22.10 -3.35
CA GLY A 205 -14.94 -23.33 -2.67
C GLY A 205 -15.58 -23.50 -1.28
N LEU A 206 -16.19 -22.45 -0.73
CA LEU A 206 -16.97 -22.47 0.52
C LEU A 206 -18.47 -22.70 0.31
N LEU A 207 -18.94 -22.90 -0.93
CA LEU A 207 -20.33 -23.22 -1.22
C LEU A 207 -20.68 -24.64 -0.76
N ASP A 208 -21.81 -24.77 -0.06
CA ASP A 208 -22.34 -26.01 0.52
C ASP A 208 -23.40 -26.69 -0.36
N ASP A 209 -23.70 -26.12 -1.52
CA ASP A 209 -24.73 -26.55 -2.48
C ASP A 209 -24.16 -27.10 -3.80
N ILE A 210 -22.83 -27.25 -3.90
CA ILE A 210 -22.18 -27.79 -5.10
C ILE A 210 -22.52 -29.30 -5.24
N PRO A 211 -23.12 -29.74 -6.37
CA PRO A 211 -23.41 -31.14 -6.60
C PRO A 211 -22.16 -32.03 -6.52
N GLY A 212 -22.29 -33.20 -5.89
CA GLY A 212 -21.18 -34.15 -5.73
C GLY A 212 -20.26 -33.92 -4.53
N THR A 213 -20.48 -32.87 -3.74
CA THR A 213 -19.68 -32.59 -2.52
C THR A 213 -20.33 -33.06 -1.22
N GLU A 214 -21.54 -33.62 -1.28
CA GLU A 214 -22.33 -34.06 -0.10
C GLU A 214 -22.48 -32.98 0.98
N GLY A 215 -22.51 -31.70 0.59
CA GLY A 215 -22.61 -30.58 1.53
C GLY A 215 -21.32 -30.28 2.30
N LYS A 216 -20.17 -30.76 1.82
CA LYS A 216 -18.84 -30.48 2.38
C LYS A 216 -18.06 -29.56 1.42
N PRO A 217 -18.01 -28.25 1.68
CA PRO A 217 -17.26 -27.34 0.84
C PRO A 217 -15.77 -27.68 0.86
N VAL A 218 -15.13 -27.71 -0.32
CA VAL A 218 -13.72 -28.09 -0.47
C VAL A 218 -12.77 -27.16 0.31
N ALA A 219 -13.09 -25.86 0.39
CA ALA A 219 -12.27 -24.88 1.07
C ALA A 219 -12.51 -24.82 2.59
N ALA A 220 -13.51 -25.53 3.11
CA ALA A 220 -13.90 -25.42 4.52
C ALA A 220 -12.77 -25.89 5.46
N GLY A 221 -12.33 -24.98 6.32
CA GLY A 221 -11.28 -25.21 7.31
C GLY A 221 -9.87 -25.25 6.72
N GLN A 222 -9.71 -24.89 5.44
CA GLN A 222 -8.43 -24.94 4.75
C GLN A 222 -7.71 -23.58 4.73
N SER A 223 -6.38 -23.63 4.74
CA SER A 223 -5.54 -22.52 4.29
C SER A 223 -4.96 -22.81 2.90
N TYR A 224 -4.58 -21.75 2.18
CA TYR A 224 -3.98 -21.84 0.84
C TYR A 224 -2.87 -20.80 0.66
N PHE A 225 -1.69 -21.22 0.22
CA PHE A 225 -0.68 -20.30 -0.30
C PHE A 225 -1.04 -19.84 -1.71
N ILE A 226 -0.92 -18.53 -1.96
CA ILE A 226 -1.23 -17.92 -3.26
C ILE A 226 -0.02 -17.11 -3.73
N SER A 227 0.52 -17.50 -4.88
CA SER A 227 1.65 -16.87 -5.57
C SER A 227 1.44 -16.92 -7.09
N ASP A 228 2.29 -16.17 -7.82
CA ASP A 228 2.44 -16.30 -9.27
C ASP A 228 3.46 -17.44 -9.54
N ASP A 229 3.26 -18.21 -10.62
CA ASP A 229 4.06 -19.41 -10.99
C ASP A 229 5.58 -19.13 -11.19
N ASP A 230 5.96 -17.87 -11.31
CA ASP A 230 7.32 -17.43 -11.64
C ASP A 230 7.99 -16.78 -10.42
N LEU A 231 9.08 -17.39 -9.96
CA LEU A 231 9.91 -16.86 -8.88
C LEU A 231 10.56 -15.54 -9.34
N ILE A 232 10.08 -14.43 -8.79
CA ILE A 232 10.73 -13.15 -9.01
C ILE A 232 11.99 -13.11 -8.17
N LEU A 233 13.15 -13.12 -8.85
CA LEU A 233 14.38 -12.63 -8.22
C LEU A 233 14.11 -11.19 -7.83
N LEU A 234 14.13 -10.89 -6.53
CA LEU A 234 14.07 -9.52 -6.06
C LEU A 234 15.11 -8.72 -6.86
N PRO A 235 14.70 -7.77 -7.72
CA PRO A 235 15.68 -6.93 -8.38
C PRO A 235 16.42 -6.23 -7.26
N HIS A 236 17.74 -6.47 -7.18
CA HIS A 236 18.60 -5.60 -6.39
C HIS A 236 18.17 -4.18 -6.69
N VAL A 237 17.83 -3.43 -5.65
CA VAL A 237 17.75 -2.00 -5.83
C VAL A 237 19.09 -1.58 -6.44
N ILE A 238 19.01 -1.02 -7.63
CA ILE A 238 20.12 -0.83 -8.56
C ILE A 238 21.33 -0.27 -7.79
N PRO A 239 22.52 -0.89 -7.86
CA PRO A 239 23.68 -0.35 -7.18
C PRO A 239 24.08 0.96 -7.88
N ILE A 240 23.81 2.09 -7.24
CA ILE A 240 24.57 3.31 -7.54
C ILE A 240 25.89 3.17 -6.79
N SER A 241 26.98 3.27 -7.56
CA SER A 241 28.36 3.16 -7.12
C SER A 241 28.73 4.25 -6.11
N LYS A 242 28.61 3.94 -4.82
CA LYS A 242 29.55 4.24 -3.72
C LYS A 242 28.83 4.08 -2.35
N PRO A 243 29.37 3.28 -1.42
CA PRO A 243 28.82 3.19 -0.07
C PRO A 243 29.22 4.46 0.70
N LEU A 244 28.25 5.33 1.01
CA LEU A 244 28.40 6.30 2.09
C LEU A 244 27.67 5.73 3.32
N VAL A 245 28.46 5.33 4.32
CA VAL A 245 28.11 5.08 5.72
C VAL A 245 26.65 4.64 5.99
N ALA A 246 26.47 3.32 6.17
CA ALA A 246 25.21 2.72 6.58
C ALA A 246 24.82 3.16 7.99
N SER A 247 23.82 4.03 8.09
CA SER A 247 22.99 4.13 9.31
C SER A 247 21.84 3.14 9.15
N SER A 248 21.80 2.13 10.03
CA SER A 248 20.83 1.04 10.09
C SER A 248 19.41 1.48 10.53
N THR A 249 19.07 2.77 10.40
CA THR A 249 17.96 3.38 11.14
C THR A 249 16.65 3.45 10.34
N PHE A 250 16.64 3.06 9.06
CA PHE A 250 15.45 3.24 8.19
C PHE A 250 14.66 1.96 7.85
N ILE A 251 15.16 0.78 8.23
CA ILE A 251 14.50 -0.51 7.98
C ILE A 251 14.44 -1.30 9.28
N LEU A 252 13.25 -1.81 9.62
CA LEU A 252 13.06 -2.59 10.84
C LEU A 252 13.68 -4.00 10.68
N PRO A 253 14.20 -4.63 11.76
CA PRO A 253 14.78 -5.98 11.67
C PRO A 253 13.86 -7.00 10.98
N ALA A 254 12.56 -6.94 11.25
CA ALA A 254 11.56 -7.79 10.60
C ALA A 254 11.49 -7.61 9.07
N GLU A 255 11.66 -6.38 8.57
CA GLU A 255 11.72 -6.12 7.12
C GLU A 255 13.00 -6.74 6.52
N VAL A 256 14.13 -6.73 7.26
CA VAL A 256 15.39 -7.36 6.81
C VAL A 256 15.24 -8.87 6.66
N TYR A 257 14.64 -9.55 7.64
CA TYR A 257 14.40 -11.00 7.56
C TYR A 257 13.48 -11.38 6.39
N LYS A 258 12.46 -10.55 6.12
CA LYS A 258 11.50 -10.77 5.02
C LYS A 258 12.11 -10.63 3.63
N VAL A 259 13.19 -9.87 3.44
CA VAL A 259 13.77 -9.66 2.09
C VAL A 259 15.18 -10.21 1.95
N GLY A 260 15.82 -10.62 3.06
CA GLY A 260 17.20 -11.09 3.10
C GLY A 260 17.38 -12.59 2.96
N VAL A 261 16.30 -13.37 3.01
CA VAL A 261 16.33 -14.84 3.06
C VAL A 261 15.40 -15.40 1.99
N THR A 262 15.85 -16.45 1.28
CA THR A 262 15.03 -17.15 0.29
C THR A 262 13.82 -17.78 0.98
N HIS A 263 12.63 -17.46 0.52
CA HIS A 263 11.41 -18.11 0.99
C HIS A 263 10.35 -18.10 -0.11
N TYR A 264 9.85 -19.28 -0.47
CA TYR A 264 8.77 -19.44 -1.42
C TYR A 264 7.92 -20.67 -1.10
N PHE A 265 6.65 -20.61 -1.50
CA PHE A 265 5.61 -21.53 -1.11
C PHE A 265 4.87 -22.06 -2.34
N SER A 266 4.50 -23.34 -2.28
CA SER A 266 3.75 -24.02 -3.30
C SER A 266 2.28 -23.62 -3.22
N PHE A 267 1.73 -23.10 -4.33
CA PHE A 267 0.29 -22.86 -4.48
C PHE A 267 -0.45 -24.09 -5.05
N LEU A 268 0.22 -25.25 -5.18
CA LEU A 268 -0.35 -26.46 -5.82
C LEU A 268 -1.66 -26.91 -5.17
N LYS A 269 -1.80 -26.76 -3.86
CA LYS A 269 -3.05 -27.06 -3.15
C LYS A 269 -4.19 -26.18 -3.66
N ALA A 270 -3.97 -24.87 -3.79
CA ALA A 270 -4.96 -23.94 -4.35
C ALA A 270 -5.32 -24.30 -5.80
N LYS A 271 -4.33 -24.71 -6.61
CA LYS A 271 -4.56 -25.17 -7.97
C LYS A 271 -5.43 -26.44 -8.02
N GLN A 272 -5.14 -27.42 -7.16
CA GLN A 272 -5.84 -28.71 -7.14
C GLN A 272 -7.25 -28.61 -6.56
N GLU A 273 -7.42 -27.88 -5.46
CA GLU A 273 -8.69 -27.83 -4.72
C GLU A 273 -9.61 -26.68 -5.19
N LEU A 274 -9.04 -25.54 -5.59
CA LEU A 274 -9.81 -24.35 -5.98
C LEU A 274 -9.77 -24.07 -7.49
N GLY A 275 -8.94 -24.79 -8.26
CA GLY A 275 -8.71 -24.48 -9.68
C GLY A 275 -7.91 -23.20 -9.91
N TYR A 276 -7.17 -22.72 -8.90
CA TYR A 276 -6.39 -21.48 -9.02
C TYR A 276 -5.26 -21.62 -10.05
N ILE A 277 -5.31 -20.79 -11.08
CA ILE A 277 -4.28 -20.62 -12.10
C ILE A 277 -4.09 -19.10 -12.30
N PRO A 278 -2.87 -18.55 -12.12
CA PRO A 278 -2.61 -17.14 -12.34
C PRO A 278 -3.04 -16.69 -13.74
N ILE A 279 -3.84 -15.62 -13.83
CA ILE A 279 -4.37 -15.08 -15.09
C ILE A 279 -3.48 -13.98 -15.68
N VAL A 280 -2.62 -13.38 -14.86
CA VAL A 280 -1.65 -12.37 -15.27
C VAL A 280 -0.24 -12.90 -14.99
N SER A 281 0.60 -12.93 -16.02
CA SER A 281 2.02 -13.28 -15.86
C SER A 281 2.77 -12.18 -15.10
N PRO A 282 3.85 -12.50 -14.35
CA PRO A 282 4.57 -11.46 -13.62
C PRO A 282 5.21 -10.39 -14.50
N ARG A 283 5.59 -10.71 -15.75
CA ARG A 283 6.05 -9.71 -16.72
C ARG A 283 4.96 -8.69 -17.05
N GLU A 284 3.75 -9.18 -17.29
CA GLU A 284 2.61 -8.32 -17.59
C GLU A 284 2.18 -7.53 -16.35
N GLY A 285 2.06 -8.18 -15.19
CA GLY A 285 1.73 -7.54 -13.93
C GLY A 285 2.70 -6.41 -13.57
N MET A 286 4.01 -6.64 -13.75
CA MET A 286 5.02 -5.60 -13.53
C MET A 286 4.88 -4.44 -14.52
N SER A 287 4.60 -4.74 -15.79
CA SER A 287 4.38 -3.71 -16.82
C SER A 287 3.18 -2.84 -16.48
N ARG A 288 2.04 -3.44 -16.11
CA ARG A 288 0.82 -2.73 -15.66
C ARG A 288 1.10 -1.90 -14.40
N THR A 289 1.85 -2.43 -13.44
CA THR A 289 2.24 -1.73 -12.21
C THR A 289 3.10 -0.49 -12.52
N ILE A 290 4.10 -0.61 -13.39
CA ILE A 290 4.95 0.51 -13.80
C ILE A 290 4.11 1.57 -14.51
N LEU A 291 3.19 1.18 -15.40
CA LEU A 291 2.31 2.11 -16.10
C LEU A 291 1.39 2.86 -15.13
N TYR A 292 0.79 2.16 -14.17
CA TYR A 292 -0.01 2.77 -13.10
C TYR A 292 0.77 3.84 -12.33
N TRP A 293 2.00 3.52 -11.91
CA TRP A 293 2.85 4.48 -11.19
C TRP A 293 3.33 5.65 -12.04
N LYS A 294 3.54 5.43 -13.34
CA LYS A 294 3.85 6.51 -14.30
C LYS A 294 2.65 7.44 -14.46
N ASP A 295 1.45 6.89 -14.62
CA ASP A 295 0.21 7.66 -14.76
C ASP A 295 -0.10 8.44 -13.46
N LYS A 296 -0.08 7.78 -12.30
CA LYS A 296 -0.27 8.42 -10.99
C LYS A 296 0.73 9.55 -10.76
N ARG A 297 2.02 9.32 -11.05
CA ARG A 297 3.04 10.37 -10.99
C ARG A 297 2.75 11.53 -11.93
N SER A 298 2.25 11.25 -13.14
CA SER A 298 1.88 12.33 -14.04
C SER A 298 0.76 13.19 -13.44
N LYS A 299 -0.14 12.61 -12.65
CA LYS A 299 -1.22 13.37 -12.01
C LYS A 299 -0.77 14.15 -10.77
N ASP A 300 0.32 13.74 -10.11
CA ASP A 300 0.86 14.44 -8.95
C ASP A 300 1.57 15.76 -9.31
N LEU A 301 1.46 16.76 -8.43
CA LEU A 301 2.20 18.01 -8.51
C LEU A 301 3.68 17.76 -8.16
N GLU A 302 4.56 17.62 -9.17
CA GLU A 302 6.00 17.53 -8.97
C GLU A 302 6.53 18.79 -8.27
N GLY A 303 7.49 18.66 -7.35
CA GLY A 303 8.01 19.81 -6.62
C GLY A 303 9.38 19.61 -5.99
N PRO A 304 9.98 20.70 -5.46
CA PRO A 304 11.26 20.67 -4.77
C PRO A 304 11.21 19.87 -3.46
N THR A 305 12.39 19.52 -2.93
CA THR A 305 12.50 18.81 -1.65
C THR A 305 12.10 19.71 -0.47
N ILE A 306 11.80 19.10 0.68
CA ILE A 306 11.47 19.83 1.92
C ILE A 306 12.59 20.80 2.34
N PHE A 307 13.84 20.50 2.04
CA PHE A 307 14.97 21.40 2.32
C PHE A 307 14.92 22.67 1.48
N THR A 308 14.45 22.60 0.24
CA THR A 308 14.22 23.80 -0.59
C THR A 308 13.10 24.65 -0.01
N TRP A 309 12.03 24.03 0.47
CA TRP A 309 10.95 24.75 1.18
C TRP A 309 11.49 25.50 2.41
N ILE A 310 12.23 24.81 3.28
CA ILE A 310 12.82 25.40 4.48
C ILE A 310 13.74 26.57 4.11
N LEU A 311 14.61 26.38 3.11
CA LEU A 311 15.57 27.39 2.68
C LEU A 311 14.87 28.63 2.10
N VAL A 312 13.95 28.44 1.15
CA VAL A 312 13.33 29.56 0.42
C VAL A 312 12.29 30.26 1.28
N VAL A 313 11.35 29.52 1.88
CA VAL A 313 10.31 30.14 2.72
C VAL A 313 10.93 30.72 3.98
N GLY A 314 11.84 29.99 4.65
CA GLY A 314 12.55 30.49 5.82
C GLY A 314 13.39 31.72 5.50
N GLY A 315 14.09 31.73 4.36
CA GLY A 315 14.87 32.88 3.90
C GLY A 315 14.00 34.10 3.58
N MET A 316 12.86 33.90 2.90
CA MET A 316 11.91 34.98 2.59
C MET A 316 11.30 35.58 3.86
N VAL A 317 10.91 34.73 4.83
CA VAL A 317 10.40 35.17 6.13
C VAL A 317 11.48 35.92 6.91
N ALA A 318 12.71 35.41 6.95
CA ALA A 318 13.83 36.08 7.61
C ALA A 318 14.10 37.47 7.01
N ASN A 319 14.12 37.57 5.68
CA ASN A 319 14.30 38.84 4.97
C ASN A 319 13.15 39.81 5.25
N PHE A 320 11.89 39.35 5.25
CA PHE A 320 10.74 40.17 5.63
C PHE A 320 10.87 40.72 7.05
N CYS A 321 11.20 39.86 8.02
CA CYS A 321 11.37 40.24 9.41
C CYS A 321 12.46 41.31 9.57
N VAL A 322 13.62 41.13 8.94
CA VAL A 322 14.71 42.11 8.99
C VAL A 322 14.34 43.42 8.30
N ALA A 323 13.61 43.35 7.19
CA ALA A 323 13.24 44.50 6.38
C ALA A 323 12.17 45.39 7.05
N PHE A 324 11.16 44.79 7.71
CA PHE A 324 9.94 45.51 8.09
C PHE A 324 9.58 45.44 9.58
N LEU A 325 10.11 44.48 10.36
CA LEU A 325 9.75 44.35 11.77
C LEU A 325 10.75 45.04 12.70
N PRO A 326 10.28 45.55 13.86
CA PRO A 326 11.15 46.11 14.89
C PRO A 326 11.99 45.01 15.59
N CYS A 327 13.16 45.39 16.09
CA CYS A 327 14.13 44.44 16.66
C CYS A 327 13.80 44.12 18.13
N TYR A 328 13.15 43.00 18.39
CA TYR A 328 12.98 42.49 19.76
C TYR A 328 13.41 41.02 19.87
N GLY A 329 14.14 40.69 20.94
CA GLY A 329 14.60 39.34 21.24
C GLY A 329 15.45 38.71 20.11
N PRO A 330 15.15 37.47 19.67
CA PRO A 330 15.96 36.74 18.70
C PRO A 330 16.06 37.40 17.31
N LEU A 331 15.16 38.34 16.97
CA LEU A 331 15.21 39.10 15.73
C LEU A 331 16.40 40.07 15.66
N ALA A 332 16.94 40.51 16.81
CA ALA A 332 18.11 41.36 16.86
C ALA A 332 19.35 40.63 16.31
N TRP A 333 19.52 39.35 16.66
CA TRP A 333 20.63 38.52 16.19
C TRP A 333 20.54 38.26 14.68
N LEU A 334 19.35 37.92 14.19
CA LEU A 334 19.08 37.72 12.76
C LEU A 334 19.39 38.98 11.94
N LYS A 335 19.01 40.16 12.46
CA LYS A 335 19.29 41.44 11.81
C LYS A 335 20.78 41.74 11.75
N SER A 336 21.55 41.46 12.80
CA SER A 336 23.01 41.64 12.79
C SER A 336 23.69 40.80 11.71
N ILE A 337 23.30 39.53 11.57
CA ILE A 337 23.81 38.63 10.51
C ILE A 337 23.42 39.16 9.13
N SER A 338 22.16 39.55 8.95
CA SER A 338 21.68 40.08 7.67
C SER A 338 22.40 41.38 7.29
N LEU A 339 22.62 42.30 8.23
CA LEU A 339 23.34 43.55 7.99
C LEU A 339 24.83 43.35 7.75
N PHE A 340 25.45 42.32 8.32
CA PHE A 340 26.81 41.93 7.94
C PHE A 340 26.92 41.60 6.45
N ILE A 341 25.90 40.93 5.90
CA ILE A 341 25.84 40.52 4.48
C ILE A 341 25.41 41.69 3.58
N PHE A 342 24.24 42.28 3.85
CA PHE A 342 23.57 43.25 2.98
C PHE A 342 23.94 44.71 3.24
N ARG A 343 24.73 44.96 4.30
CA ARG A 343 25.26 46.27 4.73
C ARG A 343 24.23 47.32 5.17
N SER A 344 22.97 47.26 4.71
CA SER A 344 21.91 48.18 5.12
C SER A 344 20.52 47.54 5.08
N VAL A 345 19.60 48.04 5.92
CA VAL A 345 18.19 47.60 5.92
C VAL A 345 17.49 47.97 4.61
N SER A 346 17.84 49.12 4.00
CA SER A 346 17.31 49.54 2.70
C SER A 346 17.65 48.55 1.59
N THR A 347 18.88 48.01 1.61
CA THR A 347 19.30 46.94 0.70
C THR A 347 18.45 45.69 0.91
N VAL A 348 18.23 45.26 2.16
CA VAL A 348 17.40 44.08 2.46
C VAL A 348 15.95 44.27 2.00
N ARG A 349 15.37 45.47 2.19
CA ARG A 349 14.04 45.82 1.68
C ARG A 349 13.96 45.71 0.17
N LEU A 350 14.94 46.28 -0.54
CA LEU A 350 14.99 46.22 -2.00
C LEU A 350 15.11 44.76 -2.49
N VAL A 351 16.01 43.97 -1.89
CA VAL A 351 16.18 42.55 -2.22
C VAL A 351 14.88 41.78 -1.98
N PHE A 352 14.19 42.02 -0.86
CA PHE A 352 12.92 41.37 -0.56
C PHE A 352 11.84 41.73 -1.58
N ILE A 353 11.67 43.02 -1.91
CA ILE A 353 10.68 43.47 -2.90
C ILE A 353 10.95 42.87 -4.27
N LEU A 354 12.21 42.86 -4.72
CA LEU A 354 12.61 42.26 -5.99
C LEU A 354 12.37 40.74 -6.00
N ALA A 355 12.66 40.05 -4.90
CA ALA A 355 12.41 38.62 -4.77
C ALA A 355 10.90 38.31 -4.83
N VAL A 356 10.07 39.07 -4.12
CA VAL A 356 8.60 38.92 -4.19
C VAL A 356 8.09 39.17 -5.60
N ALA A 357 8.57 40.23 -6.27
CA ALA A 357 8.18 40.53 -7.65
C ALA A 357 8.56 39.40 -8.61
N ALA A 358 9.76 38.83 -8.46
CA ALA A 358 10.20 37.67 -9.24
C ALA A 358 9.31 36.45 -9.01
N HIS A 359 9.03 36.10 -7.74
CA HIS A 359 8.15 34.99 -7.38
C HIS A 359 6.73 35.16 -7.94
N VAL A 360 6.17 36.36 -7.91
CA VAL A 360 4.86 36.67 -8.52
C VAL A 360 4.91 36.47 -10.03
N GLY A 361 5.93 37.01 -10.70
CA GLY A 361 6.10 36.87 -12.14
C GLY A 361 6.23 35.41 -12.57
N GLU A 362 7.05 34.64 -11.85
CA GLU A 362 7.24 33.20 -12.05
C GLU A 362 5.96 32.42 -11.80
N ALA A 363 5.18 32.76 -10.76
CA ALA A 363 3.91 32.11 -10.45
C ALA A 363 2.85 32.33 -11.54
N VAL A 364 2.72 33.57 -12.03
CA VAL A 364 1.80 33.89 -13.13
C VAL A 364 2.21 33.14 -14.41
N TYR A 365 3.51 33.10 -14.70
CA TYR A 365 4.04 32.32 -15.81
C TYR A 365 3.74 30.82 -15.64
N ALA A 366 3.99 30.26 -14.45
CA ALA A 366 3.70 28.87 -14.13
C ALA A 366 2.21 28.53 -14.28
N TRP A 367 1.32 29.43 -13.86
CA TRP A 367 -0.13 29.24 -14.02
C TRP A 367 -0.54 29.20 -15.50
N SER A 368 -0.03 30.12 -16.31
CA SER A 368 -0.30 30.15 -17.75
C SER A 368 0.24 28.91 -18.48
N LEU A 369 1.47 28.48 -18.14
CA LEU A 369 2.09 27.30 -18.72
C LEU A 369 1.38 26.01 -18.29
N SER A 370 1.02 25.89 -17.00
CA SER A 370 0.36 24.69 -16.46
C SER A 370 -1.04 24.47 -17.04
N LYS A 371 -1.80 25.52 -17.40
CA LYS A 371 -3.08 25.32 -18.12
C LYS A 371 -2.95 24.51 -19.41
N ARG A 372 -1.77 24.52 -20.06
CA ARG A 372 -1.48 23.74 -21.27
C ARG A 372 -0.81 22.39 -20.99
N VAL A 373 0.04 22.34 -19.96
CA VAL A 373 0.93 21.20 -19.68
C VAL A 373 0.38 20.25 -18.61
N ASP A 374 -0.36 20.79 -17.65
CA ASP A 374 -0.89 20.10 -16.46
C ASP A 374 -2.13 20.84 -15.91
N PRO A 375 -3.25 20.85 -16.66
CA PRO A 375 -4.41 21.67 -16.32
C PRO A 375 -5.02 21.31 -14.96
N ALA A 376 -4.98 20.02 -14.61
CA ALA A 376 -5.50 19.49 -13.35
C ALA A 376 -4.82 20.12 -12.11
N ASN A 377 -3.53 20.45 -12.19
CA ASN A 377 -2.76 21.00 -11.07
C ASN A 377 -2.40 22.48 -11.24
N SER A 378 -3.07 23.20 -12.14
CA SER A 378 -2.69 24.57 -12.48
C SER A 378 -2.65 25.53 -11.28
N GLY A 379 -3.57 25.40 -10.33
CA GLY A 379 -3.55 26.14 -9.07
C GLY A 379 -2.39 25.73 -8.13
N GLY A 380 -2.06 24.44 -8.10
CA GLY A 380 -0.92 23.93 -7.33
C GLY A 380 0.41 24.47 -7.85
N TRP A 381 0.60 24.50 -9.18
CA TRP A 381 1.77 25.09 -9.81
C TRP A 381 1.92 26.58 -9.53
N PHE A 382 0.83 27.34 -9.53
CA PHE A 382 0.83 28.75 -9.15
C PHE A 382 1.34 28.93 -7.72
N TRP A 383 0.68 28.32 -6.73
CA TRP A 383 1.01 28.52 -5.32
C TRP A 383 2.39 27.98 -4.94
N GLN A 384 2.78 26.83 -5.48
CA GLN A 384 4.11 26.28 -5.26
C GLN A 384 5.20 27.19 -5.86
N THR A 385 4.97 27.74 -7.05
CA THR A 385 5.92 28.68 -7.67
C THR A 385 5.93 30.04 -6.99
N PHE A 386 4.78 30.51 -6.50
CA PHE A 386 4.73 31.74 -5.69
C PHE A 386 5.58 31.61 -4.42
N CYS A 387 5.53 30.46 -3.75
CA CYS A 387 6.32 30.22 -2.54
C CYS A 387 7.81 29.98 -2.83
N LEU A 388 8.14 29.27 -3.92
CA LEU A 388 9.49 28.73 -4.16
C LEU A 388 10.23 29.32 -5.36
N GLY A 389 9.57 30.18 -6.13
CA GLY A 389 10.07 30.76 -7.36
C GLY A 389 10.59 29.72 -8.36
N ILE A 390 11.73 30.04 -8.99
CA ILE A 390 12.39 29.22 -10.01
C ILE A 390 12.61 27.76 -9.60
N PHE A 391 12.78 27.51 -8.30
CA PHE A 391 13.01 26.15 -7.79
C PHE A 391 11.82 25.24 -8.05
N SER A 392 10.58 25.75 -8.00
CA SER A 392 9.37 25.05 -8.44
C SER A 392 9.21 25.10 -9.95
N LEU A 393 9.33 26.29 -10.56
CA LEU A 393 9.08 26.50 -12.00
C LEU A 393 9.90 25.55 -12.90
N ARG A 394 11.14 25.23 -12.52
CA ARG A 394 12.00 24.29 -13.28
C ARG A 394 11.37 22.90 -13.45
N PHE A 395 10.54 22.44 -12.51
CA PHE A 395 9.86 21.15 -12.61
C PHE A 395 8.75 21.21 -13.65
N LEU A 396 7.96 22.29 -13.65
CA LEU A 396 6.94 22.52 -14.68
C LEU A 396 7.57 22.65 -16.07
N LEU A 397 8.70 23.36 -16.20
CA LEU A 397 9.45 23.47 -17.46
C LEU A 397 9.96 22.11 -17.94
N LYS A 398 10.48 21.27 -17.03
CA LYS A 398 10.90 19.89 -17.35
C LYS A 398 9.73 19.04 -17.82
N ARG A 399 8.57 19.18 -17.19
CA ARG A 399 7.33 18.51 -17.58
C ARG A 399 6.85 18.94 -18.97
N ALA A 400 6.89 20.25 -19.25
CA ALA A 400 6.54 20.79 -20.57
C ALA A 400 7.41 20.18 -21.68
N ARG A 401 8.73 20.07 -21.46
CA ARG A 401 9.65 19.44 -22.42
C ARG A 401 9.31 17.98 -22.70
N ARG A 402 8.92 17.20 -21.69
CA ARG A 402 8.54 15.79 -21.85
C ARG A 402 7.27 15.60 -22.69
N ASN A 403 6.36 16.58 -22.68
CA ASN A 403 5.11 16.50 -23.47
C ASN A 403 5.32 16.94 -24.92
N SER A 404 6.45 17.59 -25.24
CA SER A 404 6.80 18.06 -26.58
C SER A 404 7.74 17.11 -27.34
N SER A 405 8.22 16.07 -26.66
CA SER A 405 9.10 15.00 -27.17
C SER A 405 8.32 13.69 -27.24
#